data_AF-A0A840GUC4-F1
#
_entry.id   AF-A0A840GUC4-F1
#
_cell.length_a   1.000
_cell.length_b   1.000
_cell.length_c   1.000
_cell.angle_alpha   90.00
_cell.angle_beta   90.00
_cell.angle_gamma   90.00
#
_symmetry.space_group_name_H-M   'P 1'
#
loop_
_entity.id
_entity.type
_entity.pdbx_description
1 polymer ?
#
loop_
_entity_poly.entity_id
_entity_poly.type
_entity_poly.pdbx_seq_one_letter_code
_entity_poly.pdbx_strand_id
1 'polypeptide(L)'
;MFSTAWHFGVDKVRYRSSDCRLEQREIFARRSHVVREMHGTRRKTTPQTRAALSAITNGSRLFAERVDLRTPRGKRFRDLITGYSASLGSKITEADRAIIRDLSMLQVLSEDIQQQYMQSGEMKESEFVQYSRIVNAIRRHLKTLGLLDMKRDADLHDEEDHLDPLAYMRNGGSRRSHRERLDGD
;
A
#
# COMPACT_ATOMS: atom_id res chain seq x y z
N MET A 1 37.82 17.77 -46.67
CA MET A 1 36.48 18.38 -46.58
C MET A 1 35.81 17.89 -45.30
N PHE A 2 35.44 18.84 -44.44
CA PHE A 2 34.65 18.75 -43.20
C PHE A 2 35.12 17.84 -42.05
N SER A 3 35.95 18.46 -41.21
CA SER A 3 36.09 18.24 -39.77
C SER A 3 34.81 18.66 -39.03
N THR A 4 34.35 17.87 -38.07
CA THR A 4 33.54 18.36 -36.92
C THR A 4 33.90 17.56 -35.67
N ALA A 5 34.82 18.11 -34.90
CA ALA A 5 35.09 17.72 -33.52
C ALA A 5 34.08 18.42 -32.59
N TRP A 6 33.33 17.65 -31.81
CA TRP A 6 32.50 18.16 -30.73
C TRP A 6 33.28 18.09 -29.42
N HIS A 7 33.78 19.23 -28.96
CA HIS A 7 34.32 19.43 -27.61
C HIS A 7 33.20 19.90 -26.68
N PHE A 8 32.78 19.05 -25.75
CA PHE A 8 31.93 19.45 -24.62
C PHE A 8 32.83 19.91 -23.47
N GLY A 9 33.02 21.23 -23.36
CA GLY A 9 33.62 21.88 -22.19
C GLY A 9 32.61 21.95 -21.05
N VAL A 10 32.93 21.33 -19.92
CA VAL A 10 32.16 21.44 -18.67
C VAL A 10 32.80 22.54 -17.84
N ASP A 11 32.22 23.74 -17.91
CA ASP A 11 32.61 24.87 -17.08
C ASP A 11 32.20 24.64 -15.63
N LYS A 12 33.20 24.39 -14.78
CA LYS A 12 33.08 24.42 -13.32
C LYS A 12 32.97 25.87 -12.85
N VAL A 13 31.75 26.36 -12.65
CA VAL A 13 31.51 27.61 -11.92
C VAL A 13 31.77 27.37 -10.43
N ARG A 14 32.92 27.86 -9.99
CA ARG A 14 33.41 27.84 -8.61
C ARG A 14 32.93 29.13 -7.92
N TYR A 15 31.79 29.09 -7.22
CA TYR A 15 31.35 30.21 -6.38
C TYR A 15 32.12 30.21 -5.05
N ARG A 16 33.09 31.11 -4.93
CA ARG A 16 33.72 31.54 -3.68
C ARG A 16 33.21 32.97 -3.41
N SER A 17 32.37 33.15 -2.41
CA SER A 17 32.13 34.47 -1.81
C SER A 17 32.10 34.32 -0.29
N SER A 18 33.28 34.39 0.29
CA SER A 18 33.50 34.92 1.63
C SER A 18 33.16 36.40 1.61
N ASP A 19 32.18 36.82 2.41
CA ASP A 19 32.06 38.13 3.08
C ASP A 19 30.59 38.45 3.37
N CYS A 20 30.14 38.10 4.58
CA CYS A 20 29.11 38.84 5.33
C CYS A 20 29.03 38.25 6.75
N ARG A 21 30.18 38.25 7.42
CA ARG A 21 30.29 38.05 8.87
C ARG A 21 30.57 39.43 9.43
N LEU A 22 29.51 40.23 9.69
CA LEU A 22 29.48 41.38 10.61
C LEU A 22 28.15 42.15 10.46
N GLU A 23 27.00 41.53 10.79
CA GLU A 23 25.78 42.23 11.25
C GLU A 23 24.93 41.26 12.10
N GLN A 24 25.55 40.57 13.06
CA GLN A 24 24.86 39.63 13.98
C GLN A 24 24.60 40.21 15.37
N ARG A 25 24.56 41.52 15.55
CA ARG A 25 24.41 42.12 16.89
C ARG A 25 23.65 43.44 16.86
N GLU A 26 22.34 43.43 16.59
CA GLU A 26 21.40 44.44 17.13
C GLU A 26 19.90 44.21 16.80
N ILE A 27 19.43 42.95 16.79
CA ILE A 27 17.98 42.64 16.78
C ILE A 27 17.67 41.61 17.87
N PHE A 28 18.19 41.85 19.07
CA PHE A 28 17.94 41.03 20.27
C PHE A 28 17.50 41.88 21.47
N ALA A 29 16.74 42.94 21.23
CA ALA A 29 16.11 43.72 22.27
C ALA A 29 14.76 44.25 21.76
N ARG A 30 13.71 44.06 22.57
CA ARG A 30 12.32 44.53 22.38
C ARG A 30 11.43 43.70 21.46
N ARG A 31 10.99 42.55 21.97
CA ARG A 31 9.55 42.20 21.90
C ARG A 31 9.16 41.18 22.97
N SER A 32 9.16 41.61 24.22
CA SER A 32 8.37 40.99 25.29
C SER A 32 6.87 41.26 25.02
N HIS A 33 6.32 40.61 24.00
CA HIS A 33 4.87 40.41 23.95
C HIS A 33 4.55 39.25 24.88
N VAL A 34 3.88 39.59 25.97
CA VAL A 34 3.08 38.70 26.80
C VAL A 34 2.18 37.89 25.86
N VAL A 35 2.59 36.67 25.52
CA VAL A 35 1.69 35.67 24.96
C VAL A 35 0.81 35.26 26.14
N ARG A 36 -0.33 35.95 26.28
CA ARG A 36 -1.44 35.42 27.07
C ARG A 36 -1.80 34.09 26.44
N GLU A 37 -1.38 33.00 27.08
CA GLU A 37 -2.00 31.69 26.90
C GLU A 37 -3.47 31.82 27.30
N MET A 38 -4.31 32.26 26.37
CA MET A 38 -5.72 31.96 26.45
C MET A 38 -5.83 30.45 26.32
N HIS A 39 -6.04 29.80 27.46
CA HIS A 39 -6.44 28.40 27.55
C HIS A 39 -7.84 28.31 26.92
N GLY A 40 -7.89 28.33 25.59
CA GLY A 40 -9.07 27.96 24.84
C GLY A 40 -9.36 26.52 25.22
N THR A 41 -10.35 26.32 26.06
CA THR A 41 -10.85 24.98 26.37
C THR A 41 -11.26 24.37 25.04
N ARG A 42 -10.41 23.50 24.49
CA ARG A 42 -10.68 22.77 23.27
C ARG A 42 -11.97 22.01 23.51
N ARG A 43 -13.08 22.55 22.99
CA ARG A 43 -14.42 21.96 23.14
C ARG A 43 -14.26 20.50 22.71
N LYS A 44 -14.43 19.58 23.66
CA LYS A 44 -14.45 18.15 23.35
C LYS A 44 -15.62 17.96 22.39
N THR A 45 -15.30 17.70 21.13
CA THR A 45 -16.31 17.40 20.12
C THR A 45 -17.05 16.16 20.59
N THR A 46 -18.29 16.34 21.02
CA THR A 46 -19.19 15.22 21.30
C THR A 46 -19.30 14.38 20.02
N PRO A 47 -19.17 13.04 20.11
CA PRO A 47 -19.29 12.19 18.95
C PRO A 47 -20.67 12.40 18.32
N GLN A 48 -20.69 12.81 17.06
CA GLN A 48 -21.94 13.01 16.33
C GLN A 48 -22.64 11.66 16.16
N THR A 49 -23.96 11.65 16.32
CA THR A 49 -24.77 10.47 16.03
C THR A 49 -24.69 10.16 14.52
N ARG A 50 -24.84 8.89 14.15
CA ARG A 50 -24.76 8.46 12.72
C ARG A 50 -25.72 9.22 11.80
N ALA A 51 -26.84 9.70 12.32
CA ALA A 51 -27.83 10.49 11.58
C ALA A 51 -27.35 11.92 11.26
N ALA A 52 -26.42 12.47 12.05
CA ALA A 52 -25.83 13.80 11.82
C ALA A 52 -24.63 13.75 10.85
N LEU A 53 -24.10 12.56 10.57
CA LEU A 53 -23.02 12.36 9.59
C LEU A 53 -23.57 12.39 8.17
N SER A 54 -22.71 12.76 7.22
CA SER A 54 -23.08 12.71 5.79
C SER A 54 -23.48 11.30 5.37
N ALA A 55 -24.33 11.19 4.35
CA ALA A 55 -24.78 9.91 3.81
C ALA A 55 -23.62 9.00 3.33
N ILE A 56 -22.48 9.59 2.99
CA ILE A 56 -21.28 8.83 2.59
C ILE A 56 -20.54 8.33 3.84
N THR A 57 -20.33 9.21 4.82
CA THR A 57 -19.61 8.90 6.06
C THR A 57 -20.36 7.91 6.95
N ASN A 58 -21.70 7.96 6.95
CA ASN A 58 -22.52 7.00 7.69
C ASN A 58 -22.68 5.65 6.96
N GLY A 59 -22.17 5.52 5.72
CA GLY A 59 -22.22 4.29 4.92
C GLY A 59 -23.56 4.02 4.23
N SER A 60 -24.53 4.93 4.29
CA SER A 60 -25.82 4.78 3.59
C SER A 60 -25.73 5.00 2.09
N ARG A 61 -24.69 5.68 1.60
CA ARG A 61 -24.39 5.93 0.18
C ARG A 61 -22.91 5.74 -0.11
N LEU A 62 -22.60 5.31 -1.34
CA LEU A 62 -21.23 5.20 -1.84
C LEU A 62 -20.74 6.49 -2.52
N PHE A 63 -21.64 7.20 -3.22
CA PHE A 63 -21.34 8.42 -3.95
C PHE A 63 -22.20 9.60 -3.44
N ALA A 64 -21.73 10.82 -3.68
CA ALA A 64 -22.47 12.04 -3.36
C ALA A 64 -23.76 12.14 -4.19
N GLU A 65 -23.63 11.86 -5.48
CA GLU A 65 -24.75 11.75 -6.41
C GLU A 65 -25.31 10.31 -6.44
N ARG A 66 -26.58 10.18 -6.82
CA ARG A 66 -27.20 8.87 -7.03
C ARG A 66 -26.72 8.27 -8.34
N VAL A 67 -25.67 7.45 -8.24
CA VAL A 67 -25.19 6.62 -9.36
C VAL A 67 -25.92 5.29 -9.36
N ASP A 68 -26.44 4.87 -10.51
CA ASP A 68 -27.01 3.53 -10.66
C ASP A 68 -25.88 2.48 -10.74
N LEU A 69 -25.83 1.60 -9.75
CA LEU A 69 -24.85 0.52 -9.62
C LEU A 69 -25.40 -0.84 -10.08
N ARG A 70 -26.46 -0.85 -10.89
CA ARG A 70 -27.02 -2.07 -11.48
C ARG A 70 -26.22 -2.58 -12.68
N THR A 71 -25.32 -1.77 -13.24
CA THR A 71 -24.41 -2.19 -14.32
C THR A 71 -23.47 -3.30 -13.85
N PRO A 72 -22.96 -4.17 -14.75
CA PRO A 72 -22.02 -5.24 -14.37
C PRO A 72 -20.80 -4.71 -13.61
N ARG A 73 -20.22 -3.58 -14.06
CA ARG A 73 -19.10 -2.91 -13.39
C ARG A 73 -19.50 -2.33 -12.03
N GLY A 74 -20.68 -1.71 -11.92
CA GLY A 74 -21.19 -1.19 -10.65
C GLY A 74 -21.45 -2.28 -9.60
N LYS A 75 -21.95 -3.45 -10.03
CA LYS A 75 -22.09 -4.65 -9.19
C LYS A 75 -20.73 -5.15 -8.73
N ARG A 76 -19.79 -5.35 -9.66
CA ARG A 76 -18.42 -5.79 -9.36
C ARG A 76 -17.72 -4.88 -8.35
N PHE A 77 -17.84 -3.57 -8.52
CA PHE A 77 -17.29 -2.58 -7.59
C PHE A 77 -17.87 -2.74 -6.18
N ARG A 78 -19.19 -2.95 -6.06
CA ARG A 78 -19.85 -3.20 -4.77
C ARG A 78 -19.38 -4.52 -4.13
N ASP A 79 -19.22 -5.56 -4.94
CA ASP A 79 -18.75 -6.87 -4.47
C ASP A 79 -17.33 -6.76 -3.91
N LEU A 80 -16.44 -6.05 -4.59
CA LEU A 80 -15.07 -5.80 -4.12
C LEU A 80 -15.04 -5.01 -2.81
N ILE A 81 -15.82 -3.93 -2.70
CA ILE A 81 -15.92 -3.18 -1.44
C ILE A 81 -16.37 -4.09 -0.30
N THR A 82 -17.39 -4.92 -0.56
CA THR A 82 -17.95 -5.85 0.43
C THR A 82 -16.91 -6.89 0.84
N GLY A 83 -16.18 -7.46 -0.11
CA GLY A 83 -15.12 -8.44 0.13
C GLY A 83 -13.97 -7.87 0.95
N TYR A 84 -13.40 -6.73 0.55
CA TYR A 84 -12.30 -6.11 1.30
C TYR A 84 -12.73 -5.64 2.69
N SER A 85 -13.96 -5.13 2.82
CA SER A 85 -14.51 -4.75 4.12
C SER A 85 -14.69 -5.97 5.03
N ALA A 86 -15.13 -7.11 4.47
CA ALA A 86 -15.25 -8.36 5.22
C ALA A 86 -13.88 -8.87 5.70
N SER A 87 -12.84 -8.77 4.86
CA SER A 87 -11.47 -9.15 5.25
C SER A 87 -10.91 -8.31 6.41
N LEU A 88 -11.28 -7.03 6.51
CA LEU A 88 -10.87 -6.14 7.61
C LEU A 88 -11.68 -6.35 8.90
N GLY A 89 -12.87 -6.97 8.81
CA GLY A 89 -13.74 -7.21 9.96
C GLY A 89 -14.53 -5.97 10.42
N SER A 90 -14.90 -5.92 11.70
CA SER A 90 -15.90 -4.96 12.21
C SER A 90 -15.36 -3.58 12.59
N LYS A 91 -14.03 -3.39 12.63
CA LYS A 91 -13.36 -2.14 13.05
C LYS A 91 -12.85 -1.31 11.88
N ILE A 92 -13.74 -0.94 10.95
CA ILE A 92 -13.36 -0.16 9.77
C ILE A 92 -13.47 1.34 10.09
N THR A 93 -12.35 2.06 10.04
CA THR A 93 -12.32 3.53 10.17
C THR A 93 -12.79 4.20 8.86
N GLU A 94 -13.07 5.50 8.88
CA GLU A 94 -13.44 6.21 7.65
C GLU A 94 -12.25 6.31 6.67
N ALA A 95 -11.02 6.39 7.19
CA ALA A 95 -9.82 6.37 6.36
C ALA A 95 -9.69 5.04 5.61
N ASP A 96 -9.92 3.92 6.31
CA ASP A 96 -9.91 2.59 5.68
C ASP A 96 -11.01 2.48 4.62
N ARG A 97 -12.21 3.01 4.88
CA ARG A 97 -13.29 3.04 3.88
C ARG A 97 -12.90 3.80 2.62
N ALA A 98 -12.21 4.93 2.74
CA ALA A 98 -11.71 5.68 1.59
C ALA A 98 -10.70 4.84 0.78
N ILE A 99 -9.73 4.22 1.45
CA ILE A 99 -8.72 3.37 0.82
C ILE A 99 -9.37 2.16 0.14
N ILE A 100 -10.37 1.52 0.75
CA ILE A 100 -11.11 0.39 0.16
C ILE A 100 -11.85 0.83 -1.11
N ARG A 101 -12.47 2.02 -1.13
CA ARG A 101 -13.14 2.54 -2.33
C ARG A 101 -12.13 2.76 -3.46
N ASP A 102 -10.98 3.37 -3.17
CA ASP A 102 -9.92 3.61 -4.17
C ASP A 102 -9.34 2.30 -4.70
N LEU A 103 -9.03 1.36 -3.79
CA LEU A 103 -8.57 0.01 -4.12
C LEU A 103 -9.56 -0.71 -5.04
N SER A 104 -10.85 -0.66 -4.71
CA SER A 104 -11.90 -1.32 -5.50
C SER A 104 -12.02 -0.71 -6.89
N MET A 105 -11.86 0.62 -7.02
CA MET A 105 -11.87 1.30 -8.31
C MET A 105 -10.67 0.90 -9.17
N LEU A 106 -9.47 0.93 -8.58
CA LEU A 106 -8.24 0.51 -9.26
C LEU A 106 -8.32 -0.94 -9.74
N GLN A 107 -8.90 -1.83 -8.94
CA GLN A 107 -9.10 -3.23 -9.31
C GLN A 107 -10.03 -3.36 -10.53
N VAL A 108 -11.17 -2.67 -10.54
CA VAL A 108 -12.10 -2.69 -11.69
C VAL A 108 -11.42 -2.15 -12.96
N LEU A 109 -10.65 -1.06 -12.87
CA LEU A 109 -9.89 -0.54 -14.00
C LEU A 109 -8.82 -1.53 -14.50
N SER A 110 -8.19 -2.27 -13.59
CA SER A 110 -7.23 -3.31 -13.98
C SER A 110 -7.91 -4.47 -14.72
N GLU A 111 -9.12 -4.85 -14.29
CA GLU A 111 -9.94 -5.88 -14.94
C GLU A 111 -10.36 -5.45 -16.34
N ASP A 112 -10.67 -4.16 -16.55
CA ASP A 112 -10.97 -3.61 -17.89
C ASP A 112 -9.77 -3.76 -18.85
N ILE A 113 -8.57 -3.38 -18.41
CA ILE A 113 -7.35 -3.49 -19.23
C ILE A 113 -7.02 -4.96 -19.54
N GLN A 114 -7.13 -5.84 -18.53
CA GLN A 114 -6.92 -7.28 -18.72
C GLN A 114 -7.92 -7.86 -19.71
N GLN A 115 -9.20 -7.48 -19.62
CA GLN A 115 -10.22 -7.95 -20.54
C GLN A 115 -9.95 -7.50 -21.97
N GLN A 116 -9.55 -6.25 -22.17
CA GLN A 116 -9.16 -5.76 -23.50
C GLN A 116 -8.02 -6.57 -24.07
N TYR A 117 -6.97 -6.82 -23.28
CA TYR A 117 -5.83 -7.63 -23.70
C TYR A 117 -6.24 -9.09 -24.03
N MET A 118 -7.13 -9.70 -23.25
CA MET A 118 -7.64 -11.05 -23.55
C MET A 118 -8.48 -11.11 -24.83
N GLN A 119 -9.12 -10.01 -25.23
CA GLN A 119 -9.93 -9.94 -26.45
C GLN A 119 -9.09 -9.65 -27.69
N SER A 120 -8.13 -8.72 -27.61
CA SER A 120 -7.29 -8.32 -28.73
C SER A 120 -6.07 -9.22 -28.94
N GLY A 121 -5.53 -9.81 -27.86
CA GLY A 121 -4.24 -10.50 -27.85
C GLY A 121 -3.02 -9.55 -27.88
N GLU A 122 -3.25 -8.25 -28.05
CA GLU A 122 -2.22 -7.22 -28.15
C GLU A 122 -2.42 -6.14 -27.08
N MET A 123 -1.34 -5.70 -26.45
CA MET A 123 -1.36 -4.65 -25.42
C MET A 123 -0.58 -3.44 -25.93
N LYS A 124 -1.20 -2.26 -25.94
CA LYS A 124 -0.47 -1.03 -26.28
C LYS A 124 0.49 -0.66 -25.16
N GLU A 125 1.60 -0.02 -25.50
CA GLU A 125 2.60 0.40 -24.52
C GLU A 125 2.00 1.36 -23.45
N SER A 126 1.10 2.25 -23.86
CA SER A 126 0.38 3.14 -22.94
C SER A 126 -0.47 2.38 -21.92
N GLU A 127 -1.18 1.34 -22.36
CA GLU A 127 -2.02 0.47 -21.51
C GLU A 127 -1.13 -0.34 -20.55
N PHE A 128 0.02 -0.83 -21.02
CA PHE A 128 0.99 -1.54 -20.19
C PHE A 128 1.52 -0.66 -19.04
N VAL A 129 1.92 0.58 -19.36
CA VAL A 129 2.40 1.54 -18.36
C VAL A 129 1.28 1.89 -17.35
N GLN A 130 0.06 2.09 -17.82
CA GLN A 130 -1.10 2.36 -16.95
C GLN A 130 -1.38 1.17 -16.03
N TYR A 131 -1.45 -0.04 -16.58
CA TYR A 131 -1.68 -1.27 -15.83
C TYR A 131 -0.62 -1.48 -14.75
N SER A 132 0.67 -1.32 -15.09
CA SER A 132 1.77 -1.43 -14.14
C SER A 132 1.63 -0.44 -12.96
N ARG A 133 1.22 0.81 -13.24
CA ARG A 133 0.97 1.81 -12.19
C ARG A 133 -0.22 1.43 -11.30
N ILE A 134 -1.31 0.96 -11.89
CA ILE A 134 -2.51 0.52 -11.17
C ILE A 134 -2.18 -0.64 -10.22
N VAL A 135 -1.50 -1.67 -10.71
CA VAL A 135 -1.11 -2.85 -9.89
C VAL A 135 -0.21 -2.44 -8.73
N ASN A 136 0.73 -1.52 -8.95
CA ASN A 136 1.60 -1.01 -7.88
C ASN A 136 0.82 -0.18 -6.84
N ALA A 137 -0.18 0.60 -7.25
CA ALA A 137 -1.06 1.31 -6.33
C ALA A 137 -1.92 0.34 -5.50
N ILE A 138 -2.47 -0.70 -6.13
CA ILE A 138 -3.23 -1.77 -5.45
C ILE A 138 -2.39 -2.43 -4.36
N ARG A 139 -1.15 -2.84 -4.67
CA ARG A 139 -0.24 -3.45 -3.68
C ARG A 139 0.02 -2.52 -2.49
N ARG A 140 0.20 -1.23 -2.73
CA ARG A 140 0.42 -0.24 -1.66
C ARG A 140 -0.82 -0.10 -0.79
N HIS A 141 -2.01 0.01 -1.37
CA HIS A 141 -3.26 0.09 -0.61
C HIS A 141 -3.50 -1.17 0.23
N LEU A 142 -3.30 -2.36 -0.34
CA LEU A 142 -3.42 -3.62 0.40
C LEU A 142 -2.42 -3.71 1.56
N LYS A 143 -1.19 -3.22 1.37
CA LYS A 143 -0.19 -3.14 2.44
C LYS A 143 -0.63 -2.17 3.54
N THR A 144 -1.13 -0.98 3.18
CA THR A 144 -1.61 0.01 4.14
C THR A 144 -2.78 -0.52 4.98
N LEU A 145 -3.65 -1.34 4.38
CA LEU A 145 -4.76 -2.00 5.08
C LEU A 145 -4.31 -3.22 5.91
N GLY A 146 -3.04 -3.63 5.84
CA GLY A 146 -2.54 -4.82 6.54
C GLY A 146 -3.04 -6.15 5.97
N LEU A 147 -3.68 -6.15 4.80
CA LEU A 147 -4.27 -7.34 4.19
C LEU A 147 -3.25 -8.29 3.56
N LEU A 148 -2.02 -7.82 3.31
CA LEU A 148 -0.94 -8.65 2.76
C LEU A 148 -0.17 -9.45 3.81
N ASP A 149 -0.30 -9.10 5.09
CA ASP A 149 0.51 -9.64 6.19
C ASP A 149 -0.25 -10.64 7.06
N MET A 150 -1.43 -11.06 6.60
CA MET A 150 -2.07 -12.24 7.18
C MET A 150 -1.16 -13.42 6.85
N LYS A 151 -0.48 -13.97 7.87
CA LYS A 151 0.18 -15.29 7.78
C LYS A 151 -0.80 -16.21 7.07
N ARG A 152 -0.47 -16.56 5.83
CA ARG A 152 -1.16 -17.64 5.13
C ARG A 152 -0.99 -18.84 6.05
N ASP A 153 -2.04 -19.61 6.34
CA ASP A 153 -2.05 -20.74 7.29
C ASP A 153 -1.10 -21.90 6.89
N ALA A 154 -0.07 -21.64 6.09
CA ALA A 154 0.99 -22.56 5.71
C ALA A 154 1.91 -22.91 6.89
N ASP A 155 1.91 -22.14 7.98
CA ASP A 155 2.75 -22.42 9.16
C ASP A 155 2.15 -23.50 10.11
N LEU A 156 1.02 -24.13 9.76
CA LEU A 156 0.40 -25.17 10.60
C LEU A 156 0.90 -26.61 10.33
N HIS A 157 1.92 -26.78 9.48
CA HIS A 157 2.48 -28.11 9.16
C HIS A 157 4.02 -28.20 9.15
N ASP A 158 4.75 -27.27 9.78
CA ASP A 158 6.22 -27.29 9.85
C ASP A 158 6.76 -27.77 11.23
N GLU A 159 6.08 -28.71 11.89
CA GLU A 159 6.58 -29.33 13.13
C GLU A 159 7.32 -30.68 12.90
N GLU A 160 7.75 -31.01 11.67
CA GLU A 160 8.47 -32.28 11.42
C GLU A 160 9.85 -32.21 10.75
N ASP A 161 10.37 -31.05 10.31
CA ASP A 161 11.66 -31.01 9.58
C ASP A 161 12.71 -30.06 10.18
N HIS A 162 12.86 -30.06 11.51
CA HIS A 162 14.13 -29.70 12.13
C HIS A 162 15.15 -30.86 12.01
N LEU A 163 15.44 -31.27 10.78
CA LEU A 163 16.60 -32.10 10.50
C LEU A 163 17.84 -31.21 10.58
N ASP A 164 18.44 -31.10 11.78
CA ASP A 164 19.73 -30.44 11.97
C ASP A 164 20.73 -30.99 10.93
N PRO A 165 21.21 -30.15 9.98
CA PRO A 165 22.08 -30.61 8.90
C PRO A 165 23.34 -31.32 9.41
N LEU A 166 23.78 -31.02 10.63
CA LEU A 166 24.93 -31.66 11.26
C LEU A 166 24.58 -33.00 11.93
N ALA A 167 23.34 -33.22 12.33
CA ALA A 167 22.88 -34.50 12.86
C ALA A 167 22.92 -35.61 11.80
N TYR A 168 22.62 -35.28 10.53
CA TYR A 168 22.73 -36.21 9.40
C TYR A 168 24.17 -36.71 9.16
N MET A 169 25.17 -35.84 9.35
CA MET A 169 26.58 -36.23 9.27
C MET A 169 27.05 -37.00 10.51
N ARG A 170 26.56 -36.64 11.70
CA ARG A 170 26.94 -37.29 12.96
C ARG A 170 26.43 -38.73 13.09
N ASN A 171 25.27 -39.04 12.50
CA ASN A 171 24.67 -40.38 12.53
C ASN A 171 25.02 -41.28 11.33
N GLY A 172 25.98 -40.86 10.49
CA GLY A 172 26.67 -41.76 9.56
C GLY A 172 25.78 -42.44 8.52
N GLY A 173 24.79 -41.74 7.96
CA GLY A 173 24.13 -42.11 6.70
C GLY A 173 23.53 -43.53 6.61
N SER A 174 23.23 -44.19 7.73
CA SER A 174 22.66 -45.54 7.69
C SER A 174 21.14 -45.48 7.55
N ARG A 175 20.66 -45.49 6.29
CA ARG A 175 19.28 -45.92 6.02
C ARG A 175 19.18 -47.40 6.39
N ARG A 176 18.75 -47.71 7.61
CA ARG A 176 18.30 -49.07 7.94
C ARG A 176 17.09 -49.35 7.05
N SER A 177 17.28 -50.19 6.04
CA SER A 177 16.17 -50.73 5.25
C SER A 177 15.31 -51.57 6.19
N HIS A 178 14.11 -51.07 6.47
CA HIS A 178 13.08 -51.78 7.19
C HIS A 178 12.55 -52.89 6.27
N ARG A 179 13.26 -54.02 6.21
CA ARG A 179 12.76 -55.25 5.61
C ARG A 179 11.99 -55.97 6.70
N GLU A 180 10.71 -55.64 6.80
CA GLU A 180 9.74 -56.29 7.67
C GLU A 180 9.63 -57.76 7.25
N ARG A 181 9.93 -58.66 8.18
CA ARG A 181 9.90 -60.10 8.00
C ARG A 181 8.48 -60.55 8.39
N LEU A 182 7.67 -60.91 7.41
CA LEU A 182 6.38 -61.57 7.60
C LEU A 182 6.64 -63.05 7.90
N ASP A 183 6.77 -63.42 9.17
CA ASP A 183 6.71 -64.82 9.67
C ASP A 183 6.26 -64.70 11.14
N GLY A 184 5.00 -64.98 11.50
CA GLY A 184 4.51 -66.29 11.94
C GLY A 184 3.59 -66.02 13.16
N ASP A 185 2.33 -66.46 13.11
CA ASP A 185 1.80 -67.65 13.81
C ASP A 185 1.46 -67.42 15.29
#